data_AF-A0A838QYB1-F1
#
_entry.id   AF-A0A838QYB1-F1
#
_cell.length_a   1.000
_cell.length_b   1.000
_cell.length_c   1.000
_cell.angle_alpha   90.00
_cell.angle_beta   90.00
_cell.angle_gamma   90.00
#
_symmetry.space_group_name_H-M   'P 1'
#
loop_
_entity.id
_entity.type
_entity.pdbx_description
1 polymer ?
#
loop_
_entity_poly.entity_id
_entity_poly.type
_entity_poly.pdbx_seq_one_letter_code
_entity_poly.pdbx_strand_id
1 'polypeptide(L)'
;MLSFNKRVLRIHRGYAFASDRVLRAIIRFLNPRVPRALRRLAEREFLDFPVYEFAPSRPRVERRERARPGDLVLLHQLSSLHQQLNGQHFGGTLGEIPIRLSARMKRRLGELAVDIKTGRPIEIALSRRHLARHPWDEIEHTVLHEMVHQWQAETGLRIDHGRTFRQKAREVGVLPAAKRSVSRADGPLGSGEATA
;
A
#
# COMPACT_ATOMS: atom_id res chain seq x y z
N MET A 1 -10.55 -5.57 10.69
CA MET A 1 -9.18 -6.07 10.96
C MET A 1 -9.20 -7.20 11.97
N LEU A 2 -8.53 -8.32 11.66
CA LEU A 2 -8.30 -9.45 12.55
C LEU A 2 -6.80 -9.77 12.52
N SER A 3 -6.15 -9.89 13.68
CA SER A 3 -4.72 -10.25 13.77
C SER A 3 -4.47 -11.16 14.96
N PHE A 4 -3.69 -12.22 14.77
CA PHE A 4 -3.33 -13.17 15.82
C PHE A 4 -1.81 -13.27 15.94
N ASN A 5 -1.26 -12.88 17.09
CA ASN A 5 0.18 -12.94 17.35
C ASN A 5 0.44 -13.22 18.84
N LYS A 6 1.43 -14.06 19.17
CA LYS A 6 1.79 -14.44 20.56
C LYS A 6 0.58 -14.80 21.43
N ARG A 7 -0.35 -15.61 20.88
CA ARG A 7 -1.62 -16.01 21.51
C ARG A 7 -2.61 -14.85 21.80
N VAL A 8 -2.34 -13.65 21.32
CA VAL A 8 -3.25 -12.50 21.42
C VAL A 8 -4.03 -12.36 20.11
N LEU A 9 -5.35 -12.48 20.19
CA LEU A 9 -6.27 -12.17 19.11
C LEU A 9 -6.75 -10.72 19.24
N ARG A 10 -6.39 -9.89 18.26
CA ARG A 10 -6.98 -8.55 18.10
C ARG A 10 -8.01 -8.61 16.99
N ILE A 11 -9.24 -8.24 17.31
CA ILE A 11 -10.35 -8.17 16.36
C ILE A 11 -10.94 -6.77 16.35
N HIS A 12 -11.51 -6.41 15.20
CA HIS A 12 -12.25 -5.15 15.05
C HIS A 12 -13.46 -5.14 16.00
N ARG A 13 -13.72 -3.99 16.63
CA ARG A 13 -14.82 -3.83 17.60
C ARG A 13 -16.18 -4.26 17.03
N GLY A 14 -16.39 -4.10 15.73
CA GLY A 14 -17.63 -4.53 15.07
C GLY A 14 -17.97 -6.01 15.25
N TYR A 15 -16.98 -6.89 15.43
CA TYR A 15 -17.24 -8.31 15.71
C TYR A 15 -17.89 -8.56 17.08
N ALA A 16 -17.95 -7.57 17.97
CA ALA A 16 -18.73 -7.68 19.21
C ALA A 16 -20.24 -7.83 18.92
N PHE A 17 -20.70 -7.44 17.73
CA PHE A 17 -22.09 -7.56 17.29
C PHE A 17 -22.30 -8.75 16.34
N ALA A 18 -21.26 -9.56 16.13
CA ALA A 18 -21.35 -10.70 15.23
C ALA A 18 -22.14 -11.84 15.88
N SER A 19 -22.86 -12.61 15.05
CA SER A 19 -23.53 -13.81 15.52
C SER A 19 -22.53 -14.88 15.94
N ASP A 20 -22.98 -15.81 16.78
CA ASP A 20 -22.24 -17.00 17.19
C ASP A 20 -21.65 -17.76 16.00
N ARG A 21 -22.38 -17.80 14.88
CA ARG A 21 -21.95 -18.42 13.64
C ARG A 21 -20.65 -17.79 13.10
N VAL A 22 -20.60 -16.45 13.06
CA VAL A 22 -19.43 -15.69 12.61
C VAL A 22 -18.27 -15.82 13.59
N LEU A 23 -18.53 -15.78 14.91
CA LEU A 23 -17.49 -15.96 15.92
C LEU A 23 -16.89 -17.37 15.87
N ARG A 24 -17.71 -18.40 15.66
CA ARG A 24 -17.25 -19.78 15.43
C ARG A 24 -16.42 -19.90 14.16
N ALA A 25 -16.75 -19.16 13.09
CA ALA A 25 -15.93 -19.11 11.88
C ALA A 25 -14.52 -18.57 12.19
N ILE A 26 -14.40 -17.50 12.97
CA ILE A 26 -13.09 -16.98 13.43
C ILE A 26 -12.30 -18.05 14.17
N ILE A 27 -12.93 -18.77 15.11
CA ILE A 27 -12.26 -19.84 15.87
C ILE A 27 -11.79 -20.96 14.94
N ARG A 28 -12.64 -21.41 14.01
CA ARG A 28 -12.28 -22.44 13.02
C ARG A 28 -11.10 -22.00 12.14
N PHE A 29 -11.07 -20.73 11.75
CA PHE A 29 -9.99 -20.16 10.95
C PHE A 29 -8.65 -20.11 11.71
N LEU A 30 -8.68 -19.82 13.02
CA LEU A 30 -7.49 -19.75 13.87
C LEU A 30 -6.95 -21.14 14.26
N ASN A 31 -7.79 -22.18 14.19
CA ASN A 31 -7.38 -23.53 14.55
C ASN A 31 -6.49 -24.16 13.46
N PRO A 32 -5.20 -24.44 13.75
CA PRO A 32 -4.28 -25.00 12.76
C PRO A 32 -4.62 -26.45 12.37
N ARG A 33 -5.41 -27.16 13.17
CA ARG A 33 -5.83 -28.54 12.91
C ARG A 33 -6.97 -28.65 11.91
N VAL A 34 -7.64 -27.54 11.58
CA VAL A 34 -8.75 -27.53 10.62
C VAL A 34 -8.20 -27.55 9.18
N PRO A 35 -8.74 -28.42 8.30
CA PRO A 35 -8.35 -28.47 6.89
C PRO A 35 -8.39 -27.11 6.19
N ARG A 36 -7.44 -26.86 5.29
CA ARG A 36 -7.29 -25.58 4.57
C ARG A 36 -8.57 -25.15 3.83
N ALA A 37 -9.31 -26.09 3.24
CA ALA A 37 -10.57 -25.80 2.56
C ALA A 37 -11.64 -25.24 3.52
N LEU A 38 -11.78 -25.85 4.70
CA LEU A 38 -12.71 -25.39 5.74
C LEU A 38 -12.26 -24.06 6.35
N ARG A 39 -10.95 -23.85 6.51
CA ARG A 39 -10.41 -22.53 6.93
C ARG A 39 -10.74 -21.44 5.92
N ARG A 40 -10.69 -21.70 4.62
CA ARG A 40 -11.11 -20.74 3.57
C ARG A 40 -12.60 -20.45 3.57
N LEU A 41 -13.44 -21.44 3.88
CA LEU A 41 -14.88 -21.21 4.05
C LEU A 41 -15.15 -20.33 5.27
N ALA A 42 -14.49 -20.64 6.39
CA ALA A 42 -14.57 -19.83 7.59
C ALA A 42 -14.03 -18.40 7.39
N GLU A 43 -12.94 -18.25 6.63
CA GLU A 43 -12.38 -16.96 6.24
C GLU A 43 -13.40 -16.10 5.49
N ARG A 44 -14.07 -16.66 4.48
CA ARG A 44 -15.15 -15.96 3.76
C ARG A 44 -16.25 -15.53 4.72
N GLU A 45 -16.74 -16.46 5.53
CA GLU A 45 -17.87 -16.23 6.43
C GLU A 45 -17.66 -15.06 7.41
N PHE A 46 -16.48 -14.92 8.03
CA PHE A 46 -16.25 -13.77 8.91
C PHE A 46 -15.81 -12.50 8.19
N LEU A 47 -15.28 -12.59 6.96
CA LEU A 47 -14.94 -11.42 6.15
C LEU A 47 -16.18 -10.77 5.53
N ASP A 48 -17.23 -11.55 5.25
CA ASP A 48 -18.50 -11.06 4.71
C ASP A 48 -19.36 -10.34 5.77
N PHE A 49 -19.06 -10.52 7.07
CA PHE A 49 -19.77 -9.83 8.14
C PHE A 49 -19.49 -8.32 8.12
N PRO A 50 -20.52 -7.44 8.08
CA PRO A 50 -20.34 -6.01 7.84
C PRO A 50 -19.89 -5.25 9.10
N VAL A 51 -18.66 -5.49 9.53
CA VAL A 51 -18.07 -4.96 10.77
C VAL A 51 -18.12 -3.43 10.90
N TYR A 52 -18.19 -2.70 9.78
CA TYR A 52 -18.18 -1.24 9.75
C TYR A 52 -19.57 -0.61 9.92
N GLU A 53 -20.65 -1.38 9.75
CA GLU A 53 -22.01 -0.92 10.07
C GLU A 53 -22.20 -0.85 11.59
N PHE A 54 -21.73 -1.87 12.31
CA PHE A 54 -21.92 -1.98 13.76
C PHE A 54 -20.91 -1.19 14.60
N ALA A 55 -19.73 -0.94 14.06
CA ALA A 55 -18.74 -0.09 14.69
C ALA A 55 -18.04 0.70 13.59
N PRO A 56 -18.53 1.90 13.22
CA PRO A 56 -17.82 2.73 12.28
C PRO A 56 -16.40 2.93 12.82
N SER A 57 -15.41 2.66 11.99
CA SER A 57 -14.04 3.05 12.31
C SER A 57 -14.07 4.54 12.60
N ARG A 58 -13.63 4.96 13.78
CA ARG A 58 -13.46 6.40 14.07
C ARG A 58 -12.73 6.98 12.86
N PRO A 59 -13.21 8.09 12.26
CA PRO A 59 -12.48 8.72 11.18
C PRO A 59 -11.08 8.92 11.72
N ARG A 60 -10.12 8.28 11.05
CA ARG A 60 -8.73 8.50 11.40
C ARG A 60 -8.54 9.97 11.10
N VAL A 61 -8.51 10.80 12.14
CA VAL A 61 -8.01 12.17 12.03
C VAL A 61 -6.52 11.95 11.79
N GLU A 62 -6.18 11.57 10.56
CA GLU A 62 -4.82 11.62 10.09
C GLU A 62 -4.48 13.09 10.19
N ARG A 63 -3.72 13.43 11.24
CA ARG A 63 -2.97 14.67 11.28
C ARG A 63 -2.15 14.66 10.01
N ARG A 64 -2.71 15.23 8.93
CA ARG A 64 -2.04 15.42 7.66
C ARG A 64 -0.73 16.08 8.03
N GLU A 65 0.37 15.38 7.77
CA GLU A 65 1.69 15.94 8.00
C GLU A 65 1.76 17.15 7.07
N ARG A 66 1.62 18.36 7.63
CA ARG A 66 1.56 19.59 6.83
C ARG A 66 2.79 19.60 5.93
N ALA A 67 2.58 19.82 4.65
CA ALA A 67 3.67 20.05 3.72
C ALA A 67 4.50 21.20 4.30
N ARG A 68 5.81 20.97 4.46
CA ARG A 68 6.74 22.02 4.82
C ARG A 68 6.86 22.93 3.60
N PRO A 69 7.15 24.23 3.75
CA PRO A 69 7.29 25.14 2.61
C PRO A 69 8.24 24.62 1.53
N GLY A 70 9.32 23.93 1.92
CA GLY A 70 10.27 23.32 0.98
C GLY A 70 9.77 22.09 0.20
N ASP A 71 8.59 21.55 0.53
CA ASP A 71 8.01 20.40 -0.17
C ASP A 71 7.14 20.79 -1.36
N LEU A 72 6.74 22.05 -1.47
CA LEU A 72 5.79 22.50 -2.49
C LEU A 72 6.29 22.22 -3.91
N VAL A 73 7.59 22.45 -4.16
CA VAL A 73 8.22 22.18 -5.45
C VAL A 73 8.20 20.68 -5.77
N LEU A 74 8.56 19.83 -4.79
CA LEU A 74 8.55 18.38 -4.96
C LEU A 74 7.13 17.84 -5.19
N LEU A 75 6.16 18.34 -4.45
CA LEU A 75 4.75 17.97 -4.60
C LEU A 75 4.21 18.38 -5.98
N HIS A 76 4.57 19.57 -6.45
CA HIS A 76 4.21 20.01 -7.80
C HIS A 76 4.85 19.12 -8.86
N GLN A 77 6.15 18.85 -8.78
CA GLN A 77 6.86 17.94 -9.68
C GLN A 77 6.23 16.55 -9.72
N LEU A 78 5.91 15.97 -8.57
CA LEU A 78 5.26 14.68 -8.48
C LEU A 78 3.84 14.69 -9.07
N SER A 79 3.10 15.78 -8.88
CA SER A 79 1.74 15.91 -9.44
C SER A 79 1.79 15.99 -10.97
N SER A 80 2.72 16.78 -11.51
CA SER A 80 2.98 16.83 -12.96
C SER A 80 3.46 15.49 -13.51
N LEU A 81 4.32 14.78 -12.77
CA LEU A 81 4.78 13.44 -13.13
C LEU A 81 3.61 12.45 -13.19
N HIS A 82 2.71 12.46 -12.21
CA HIS A 82 1.50 11.64 -12.24
C HIS A 82 0.65 11.94 -13.48
N GLN A 83 0.36 13.21 -13.77
CA GLN A 83 -0.40 13.60 -14.96
C GLN A 83 0.27 13.13 -16.26
N GLN A 84 1.59 13.30 -16.37
CA GLN A 84 2.37 12.84 -17.52
C GLN A 84 2.28 11.31 -17.68
N LEU A 85 2.55 10.56 -16.62
CA LEU A 85 2.48 9.09 -16.63
C LEU A 85 1.06 8.59 -16.90
N ASN A 86 0.04 9.29 -16.41
CA ASN A 86 -1.36 8.99 -16.68
C ASN A 86 -1.65 9.06 -18.18
N GLY A 87 -1.22 10.14 -18.83
CA GLY A 87 -1.30 10.29 -20.28
C GLY A 87 -0.56 9.18 -21.04
N GLN A 88 0.68 8.89 -20.64
CA GLN A 88 1.56 7.94 -21.33
C GLN A 88 1.12 6.47 -21.19
N HIS A 89 0.67 6.07 -20.00
CA HIS A 89 0.47 4.65 -19.67
C HIS A 89 -0.99 4.25 -19.44
N PHE A 90 -1.86 5.21 -19.16
CA PHE A 90 -3.27 4.97 -18.82
C PHE A 90 -4.24 5.78 -19.69
N GLY A 91 -3.74 6.40 -20.76
CA GLY A 91 -4.56 7.19 -21.70
C GLY A 91 -5.23 8.41 -21.07
N GLY A 92 -4.70 8.92 -19.94
CA GLY A 92 -5.27 10.06 -19.22
C GLY A 92 -6.56 9.74 -18.46
N THR A 93 -6.91 8.46 -18.29
CA THR A 93 -8.20 8.06 -17.70
C THR A 93 -8.21 8.02 -16.18
N LEU A 94 -7.04 7.98 -15.53
CA LEU A 94 -6.98 7.96 -14.07
C LEU A 94 -7.37 9.32 -13.48
N GLY A 95 -8.10 9.29 -12.37
CA GLY A 95 -8.49 10.48 -11.64
C GLY A 95 -7.29 11.25 -11.07
N GLU A 96 -7.44 12.56 -10.91
CA GLU A 96 -6.48 13.37 -10.17
C GLU A 96 -6.64 13.15 -8.68
N ILE A 97 -5.59 12.67 -8.02
CA ILE A 97 -5.55 12.49 -6.56
C ILE A 97 -4.32 13.19 -5.98
N PRO A 98 -4.43 13.77 -4.78
CA PRO A 98 -3.32 14.45 -4.14
C PRO A 98 -2.16 13.49 -3.85
N ILE A 99 -0.95 14.02 -3.96
CA ILE A 99 0.27 13.33 -3.54
C ILE A 99 0.72 13.87 -2.18
N ARG A 100 1.15 12.99 -1.28
CA ARG A 100 1.64 13.34 0.05
C ARG A 100 3.03 12.80 0.31
N LEU A 101 3.87 13.59 0.97
CA LEU A 101 5.17 13.15 1.44
C LEU A 101 5.12 12.71 2.91
N SER A 102 5.49 11.45 3.18
CA SER A 102 5.49 10.84 4.50
C SER A 102 6.89 10.77 5.11
N ALA A 103 7.10 11.38 6.28
CA ALA A 103 8.35 11.20 7.04
C ALA A 103 8.39 9.87 7.83
N ARG A 104 7.22 9.27 8.07
CA ARG A 104 7.07 8.08 8.93
C ARG A 104 7.14 6.76 8.16
N MET A 105 7.10 6.81 6.84
CA MET A 105 7.14 5.62 5.98
C MET A 105 8.56 5.02 5.98
N LYS A 106 8.76 3.98 6.81
CA LYS A 106 10.08 3.33 7.02
C LYS A 106 10.29 2.04 6.21
N ARG A 107 9.21 1.36 5.82
CA ARG A 107 9.24 -0.01 5.25
C ARG A 107 8.78 -0.09 3.79
N ARG A 108 8.32 1.03 3.23
CA ARG A 108 7.76 1.15 1.88
C ARG A 108 8.29 2.45 1.26
N LEU A 109 8.28 2.51 -0.07
CA LEU A 109 8.67 3.70 -0.83
C LEU A 109 7.44 4.52 -1.23
N GLY A 110 6.34 3.85 -1.54
CA GLY A 110 5.02 4.44 -1.78
C GLY A 110 3.89 3.61 -1.15
N GLU A 111 2.70 4.21 -1.10
CA GLU A 111 1.43 3.52 -0.93
C GLU A 111 0.26 4.33 -1.51
N LEU A 112 -0.66 3.67 -2.21
CA LEU A 112 -1.99 4.21 -2.47
C LEU A 112 -2.88 4.10 -1.22
N ALA A 113 -3.45 5.22 -0.79
CA ALA A 113 -4.51 5.23 0.20
C ALA A 113 -5.88 5.21 -0.49
N VAL A 114 -6.77 4.34 0.00
CA VAL A 114 -8.14 4.23 -0.48
C VAL A 114 -9.13 4.39 0.67
N ASP A 115 -10.32 4.90 0.35
CA ASP A 115 -11.42 4.94 1.28
C ASP A 115 -11.90 3.51 1.57
N ILE A 116 -11.92 3.14 2.85
CA ILE A 116 -12.21 1.77 3.28
C ILE A 116 -13.66 1.36 2.94
N LYS A 117 -14.59 2.31 2.86
CA LYS A 117 -16.01 2.02 2.60
C LYS A 117 -16.31 1.90 1.11
N THR A 118 -15.75 2.80 0.32
CA THR A 118 -16.07 2.94 -1.11
C THR A 118 -15.02 2.32 -2.02
N GLY A 119 -13.83 2.01 -1.51
CA GLY A 119 -12.69 1.53 -2.30
C GLY A 119 -12.06 2.61 -3.19
N ARG A 120 -12.57 3.85 -3.17
CA ARG A 120 -12.09 4.93 -4.03
C ARG A 120 -10.69 5.40 -3.60
N PRO A 121 -9.80 5.70 -4.56
CA PRO A 121 -8.53 6.38 -4.28
C PRO A 121 -8.72 7.70 -3.52
N ILE A 122 -7.87 7.95 -2.52
CA ILE A 122 -7.83 9.20 -1.77
C ILE A 122 -6.55 9.97 -2.07
N GLU A 123 -5.39 9.31 -2.01
CA GLU A 123 -4.08 9.94 -2.20
C GLU A 123 -3.01 8.88 -2.53
N ILE A 124 -1.92 9.31 -3.16
CA ILE A 124 -0.67 8.55 -3.22
C ILE A 124 0.30 9.15 -2.21
N ALA A 125 0.80 8.34 -1.27
CA ALA A 125 1.81 8.75 -0.32
C ALA A 125 3.17 8.19 -0.71
N LEU A 126 4.21 9.05 -0.72
CA LEU A 126 5.60 8.66 -0.97
C LEU A 126 6.47 8.92 0.25
N SER A 127 7.49 8.09 0.45
CA SER A 127 8.46 8.26 1.52
C SER A 127 9.37 9.46 1.23
N ARG A 128 9.45 10.42 2.16
CA ARG A 128 10.44 11.52 2.06
C ARG A 128 11.86 11.01 1.95
N ARG A 129 12.16 9.90 2.64
CA ARG A 129 13.49 9.29 2.60
C ARG A 129 13.83 8.76 1.22
N HIS A 130 12.83 8.28 0.47
CA HIS A 130 13.02 7.79 -0.88
C HIS A 130 13.39 8.94 -1.82
N LEU A 131 12.60 10.02 -1.81
CA LEU A 131 12.88 11.23 -2.59
C LEU A 131 14.26 11.83 -2.29
N ALA A 132 14.70 11.78 -1.03
CA ALA A 132 15.97 12.36 -0.63
C ALA A 132 17.21 11.51 -0.99
N ARG A 133 17.03 10.25 -1.41
CA ARG A 133 18.16 9.29 -1.51
C ARG A 133 18.27 8.60 -2.85
N HIS A 134 17.16 8.49 -3.57
CA HIS A 134 17.10 7.70 -4.78
C HIS A 134 16.98 8.63 -5.99
N PRO A 135 17.50 8.22 -7.15
CA PRO A 135 17.38 8.99 -8.38
C PRO A 135 15.92 9.05 -8.88
N TRP A 136 15.64 10.01 -9.77
CA TRP A 136 14.27 10.31 -10.19
C TRP A 136 13.59 9.15 -10.94
N ASP A 137 14.34 8.36 -11.70
CA ASP A 137 13.85 7.16 -12.39
C ASP A 137 13.30 6.10 -11.40
N GLU A 138 13.94 5.92 -10.25
CA GLU A 138 13.41 5.03 -9.21
C GLU A 138 12.13 5.55 -8.56
N ILE A 139 12.01 6.87 -8.43
CA ILE A 139 10.81 7.46 -7.84
C ILE A 139 9.67 7.48 -8.86
N GLU A 140 9.97 7.71 -10.14
CA GLU A 140 9.03 7.53 -11.26
C GLU A 140 8.48 6.10 -11.29
N HIS A 141 9.38 5.11 -11.19
CA HIS A 141 8.99 3.70 -11.08
C HIS A 141 8.05 3.45 -9.90
N THR A 142 8.32 4.05 -8.75
CA THR A 142 7.46 3.96 -7.56
C THR A 142 6.11 4.63 -7.79
N VAL A 143 6.07 5.83 -8.35
CA VAL A 143 4.81 6.53 -8.69
C VAL A 143 3.98 5.69 -9.63
N LEU A 144 4.59 5.18 -10.70
CA LEU A 144 3.92 4.35 -11.69
C LEU A 144 3.41 3.04 -11.07
N HIS A 145 4.14 2.43 -10.13
CA HIS A 145 3.67 1.27 -9.36
C HIS A 145 2.40 1.60 -8.54
N GLU A 146 2.38 2.74 -7.83
CA GLU A 146 1.19 3.17 -7.09
C GLU A 146 0.03 3.53 -8.03
N MET A 147 0.31 4.05 -9.23
CA MET A 147 -0.71 4.31 -10.27
C MET A 147 -1.33 3.01 -10.81
N VAL A 148 -0.59 1.91 -10.87
CA VAL A 148 -1.20 0.60 -11.19
C VAL A 148 -2.19 0.18 -10.09
N HIS A 149 -1.90 0.46 -8.82
CA HIS A 149 -2.88 0.26 -7.75
C HIS A 149 -4.08 1.22 -7.88
N GLN A 150 -3.84 2.48 -8.29
CA GLN A 150 -4.93 3.44 -8.54
C GLN A 150 -5.84 2.94 -9.65
N TRP A 151 -5.26 2.49 -10.77
CA TRP A 151 -6.00 1.87 -11.87
C TRP A 151 -6.86 0.69 -11.40
N GLN A 152 -6.33 -0.19 -10.54
CA GLN A 152 -7.14 -1.28 -9.97
C GLN A 152 -8.34 -0.72 -9.20
N ALA A 153 -8.11 0.26 -8.32
CA ALA A 153 -9.16 0.86 -7.50
C ALA A 153 -10.25 1.53 -8.35
N GLU A 154 -9.88 2.34 -9.35
CA GLU A 154 -10.83 3.07 -10.20
C GLU A 154 -11.59 2.18 -11.16
N THR A 155 -11.01 1.05 -11.58
CA THR A 155 -11.68 0.04 -12.41
C THR A 155 -12.48 -0.99 -11.59
N GLY A 156 -12.56 -0.82 -10.25
CA GLY A 156 -13.29 -1.74 -9.37
C GLY A 156 -12.62 -3.11 -9.19
N LEU A 157 -11.35 -3.23 -9.57
CA LEU A 157 -10.55 -4.43 -9.34
C LEU A 157 -10.04 -4.50 -7.90
N ARG A 158 -9.79 -5.72 -7.44
CA ARG A 158 -9.14 -5.94 -6.14
C ARG A 158 -7.73 -5.36 -6.15
N ILE A 159 -7.41 -4.55 -5.14
CA ILE A 159 -6.08 -3.96 -4.93
C ILE A 159 -5.16 -5.02 -4.30
N ASP A 160 -4.33 -5.63 -5.12
CA ASP A 160 -3.27 -6.57 -4.72
C ASP A 160 -2.24 -6.72 -5.86
N HIS A 161 -1.15 -7.46 -5.62
CA HIS A 161 -0.14 -7.78 -6.64
C HIS A 161 -0.47 -9.06 -7.42
N GLY A 162 -1.76 -9.33 -7.65
CA GLY A 162 -2.29 -10.52 -8.33
C GLY A 162 -2.00 -10.56 -9.84
N ARG A 163 -2.73 -11.40 -10.57
CA ARG A 163 -2.52 -11.57 -12.02
C ARG A 163 -2.73 -10.27 -12.79
N THR A 164 -3.82 -9.56 -12.51
CA THR A 164 -4.20 -8.29 -13.17
C THR A 164 -3.15 -7.21 -12.92
N PHE A 165 -2.70 -7.05 -11.68
CA PHE A 165 -1.58 -6.16 -11.35
C PHE A 165 -0.34 -6.51 -12.14
N ARG A 166 0.10 -7.78 -12.10
CA ARG A 166 1.33 -8.21 -12.78
C ARG A 166 1.28 -8.01 -14.28
N GLN A 167 0.10 -8.14 -14.88
CA GLN A 167 -0.10 -7.86 -16.29
C GLN A 167 0.04 -6.37 -16.56
N LYS A 168 -0.74 -5.51 -15.88
CA LYS A 168 -0.66 -4.06 -16.07
C LYS A 168 0.73 -3.52 -15.74
N ALA A 169 1.36 -4.00 -14.68
CA ALA A 169 2.72 -3.65 -14.31
C ALA A 169 3.73 -3.93 -15.43
N ARG A 170 3.62 -5.08 -16.10
CA ARG A 170 4.44 -5.40 -17.28
C ARG A 170 4.13 -4.50 -18.47
N GLU A 171 2.86 -4.20 -18.73
CA GLU A 171 2.43 -3.29 -19.80
C GLU A 171 3.03 -1.89 -19.62
N VAL A 172 3.10 -1.38 -18.38
CA VAL A 172 3.62 -0.04 -18.08
C VAL A 172 5.10 -0.03 -17.67
N GLY A 173 5.80 -1.17 -17.73
CA GLY A 173 7.23 -1.25 -17.45
C GLY A 173 7.65 -1.20 -15.97
N VAL A 174 6.73 -1.43 -15.02
CA VAL A 174 7.04 -1.49 -13.58
C VAL A 174 7.16 -2.91 -13.04
N LEU A 175 7.99 -3.06 -12.01
CA LEU A 175 8.16 -4.35 -11.34
C LEU A 175 6.97 -4.60 -10.41
N PRO A 176 6.42 -5.83 -10.40
CA PRO A 176 5.27 -6.16 -9.57
C PRO A 176 5.58 -6.38 -8.09
N ALA A 177 6.83 -6.17 -7.68
CA ALA A 177 7.23 -6.25 -6.30
C ALA A 177 7.73 -4.90 -5.82
N ALA A 178 7.04 -4.32 -4.84
CA ALA A 178 7.55 -3.24 -3.99
C ALA A 178 8.63 -3.76 -3.00
N LYS A 179 9.55 -4.60 -3.49
CA LYS A 179 10.70 -5.12 -2.76
C LYS A 179 11.91 -5.12 -3.67
N ARG A 180 12.83 -4.20 -3.44
CA ARG A 180 14.25 -4.49 -3.65
C ARG A 180 14.99 -4.37 -2.33
N SER A 181 15.81 -5.39 -2.09
CA SER A 181 16.82 -5.47 -1.04
C SER A 181 17.62 -4.19 -1.00
N VAL A 182 17.79 -3.66 0.21
CA VAL A 182 18.82 -2.64 0.48
C VAL A 182 20.14 -3.31 0.16
N SER A 183 20.66 -3.12 -1.06
CA SER A 183 22.06 -3.36 -1.34
C SER A 183 22.82 -2.39 -0.43
N ARG A 184 23.50 -2.91 0.59
CA ARG A 184 24.58 -2.14 1.22
C ARG A 184 25.59 -1.91 0.10
N ALA A 185 25.72 -0.66 -0.34
CA ALA A 185 26.91 -0.25 -1.05
C ALA A 185 28.05 -0.33 -0.02
N ASP A 186 28.88 -1.38 -0.13
CA ASP A 186 30.22 -1.34 0.42
C ASP A 186 30.96 -0.21 -0.31
N GLY A 187 31.48 0.73 0.47
CA GLY A 187 32.30 1.83 -0.04
C GLY A 187 33.64 1.29 -0.58
N PRO A 188 34.28 2.02 -1.49
CA PRO A 188 35.59 1.63 -2.00
C PRO A 188 36.61 1.73 -0.86
N LEU A 189 37.30 0.61 -0.58
CA LEU A 189 38.55 0.62 0.16
C LEU A 189 39.57 1.40 -0.66
N GLY A 190 39.91 2.59 -0.15
CA GLY A 190 40.95 3.44 -0.70
C GLY A 190 42.29 2.73 -0.73
N SER A 191 42.95 2.85 -1.87
CA SER A 191 44.36 2.62 -2.10
C SER A 191 45.21 3.43 -1.10
N GLY A 192 45.93 2.73 -0.24
CA GLY A 192 47.08 3.28 0.49
C GLY A 192 48.36 2.91 -0.24
N GLU A 193 48.93 3.86 -0.96
CA GLU A 193 50.35 3.85 -1.33
C GLU A 193 51.20 3.79 -0.05
N ALA A 194 52.10 2.81 0.02
CA ALA A 194 53.24 2.84 0.94
C ALA A 194 54.47 3.31 0.15
N THR A 195 54.91 4.53 0.47
CA THR A 195 56.21 5.06 0.11
C THR A 195 57.19 4.78 1.24
N ALA A 196 58.42 4.42 0.85
CA ALA A 196 59.66 4.23 1.64
C ALA A 196 59.75 2.99 2.53
#